data_AF-A0A3B0JYQ0-F1
#
_entry.id   AF-A0A3B0JYQ0-F1
#
_cell.length_a   1.000
_cell.length_b   1.000
_cell.length_c   1.000
_cell.angle_alpha   90.00
_cell.angle_beta   90.00
_cell.angle_gamma   90.00
#
_symmetry.space_group_name_H-M   'P 1'
#
loop_
_entity.id
_entity.type
_entity.pdbx_description
1 polymer ?
#
loop_
_entity_poly.entity_id
_entity_poly.type
_entity_poly.pdbx_seq_one_letter_code
_entity_poly.pdbx_strand_id
1 'polypeptide(L)'
;MEAAANKSPQHREGHGQWSLFSRSSNISTYLGLLMIVFGVLSMLLAGNCVNGQIDGYIAGEDYPAYDAVPKGLAFNCQGRQPGYYADTETRCQVWHWCLHSGHQYSFLCPNGTVFNQAVRVCDWWSNVNCASSEQLYQNNDELYRIPERNQQQQQQQQQQQQNDV
;
A
#
# COMPACT_ATOMS: atom_id res chain seq x y z
N MET A 1 -18.05 -8.87 41.98
CA MET A 1 -17.78 -9.13 43.41
C MET A 1 -18.19 -10.57 43.62
N GLU A 2 -17.31 -11.53 43.31
CA GLU A 2 -16.23 -12.11 44.14
C GLU A 2 -16.57 -13.61 44.10
N ALA A 3 -15.78 -14.45 43.42
CA ALA A 3 -14.53 -15.00 43.89
C ALA A 3 -14.66 -15.71 45.25
N ALA A 4 -14.81 -17.03 45.19
CA ALA A 4 -14.32 -18.00 46.18
C ALA A 4 -14.18 -19.34 45.43
N ALA A 5 -12.99 -19.76 45.02
CA ALA A 5 -12.00 -20.48 45.83
C ALA A 5 -12.55 -21.80 46.40
N ASN A 6 -12.01 -22.94 45.97
CA ASN A 6 -10.98 -23.66 46.73
C ASN A 6 -10.98 -25.18 46.47
N LYS A 7 -9.75 -25.70 46.39
CA LYS A 7 -9.26 -27.03 46.79
C LYS A 7 -9.52 -28.27 45.92
N SER A 8 -8.41 -28.67 45.30
CA SER A 8 -8.02 -30.05 45.00
C SER A 8 -8.22 -31.03 46.18
N PRO A 9 -8.39 -32.32 45.86
CA PRO A 9 -7.71 -33.37 46.59
C PRO A 9 -6.90 -34.30 45.67
N GLN A 10 -5.79 -34.77 46.24
CA GLN A 10 -4.84 -35.73 45.70
C GLN A 10 -5.46 -37.13 45.58
N HIS A 11 -5.03 -37.90 44.58
CA HIS A 11 -4.89 -39.34 44.73
C HIS A 11 -3.58 -39.82 44.09
N ARG A 12 -2.70 -40.30 44.96
CA ARG A 12 -1.53 -41.17 44.76
C ARG A 12 -2.08 -42.63 44.65
N GLU A 13 -1.49 -43.66 44.06
CA GLU A 13 -0.11 -44.09 43.74
C GLU A 13 -0.15 -45.08 42.56
N GLY A 14 1.00 -45.37 41.94
CA GLY A 14 1.16 -46.57 41.12
C GLY A 14 2.33 -46.53 40.14
N HIS A 15 3.53 -46.80 40.65
CA HIS A 15 4.79 -46.84 39.91
C HIS A 15 4.83 -47.96 38.87
N GLY A 16 5.09 -47.60 37.61
CA GLY A 16 5.56 -48.50 36.55
C GLY A 16 6.96 -48.08 36.10
N GLN A 17 7.95 -48.87 36.48
CA GLN A 17 9.36 -48.66 36.24
C GLN A 17 9.72 -48.88 34.76
N TRP A 18 10.14 -47.83 34.06
CA TRP A 18 10.81 -47.92 32.75
C TRP A 18 12.21 -47.33 32.81
N SER A 19 13.03 -47.80 33.76
CA SER A 19 14.47 -47.84 33.54
C SER A 19 14.75 -49.10 32.73
N LEU A 20 15.11 -48.94 31.45
CA LEU A 20 15.96 -49.82 30.62
C LEU A 20 15.55 -49.70 29.13
N PHE A 21 16.11 -48.73 28.42
CA PHE A 21 16.58 -48.91 27.03
C PHE A 21 17.68 -47.89 26.73
N SER A 22 18.85 -48.14 27.31
CA SER A 22 20.11 -47.70 26.68
C SER A 22 20.39 -48.67 25.53
N ARG A 23 20.16 -48.26 24.27
CA ARG A 23 21.05 -48.57 23.13
C ARG A 23 20.56 -47.92 21.84
N SER A 24 21.43 -47.07 21.29
CA SER A 24 21.51 -46.57 19.91
C SER A 24 20.50 -47.13 18.91
N SER A 25 19.61 -46.26 18.43
CA SER A 25 19.13 -46.38 17.06
C SER A 25 19.58 -45.13 16.31
N ASN A 26 20.56 -45.31 15.42
CA ASN A 26 21.03 -44.29 14.48
C ASN A 26 19.87 -43.55 13.78
N ILE A 27 18.69 -44.17 13.75
CA ILE A 27 17.40 -43.65 13.30
C ILE A 27 17.06 -42.28 13.93
N SER A 28 17.23 -42.08 15.25
CA SER A 28 16.88 -40.80 15.88
C SER A 28 17.81 -39.65 15.44
N THR A 29 19.11 -39.95 15.34
CA THR A 29 20.10 -39.02 14.78
C THR A 29 19.89 -38.78 13.28
N TYR A 30 19.47 -39.79 12.51
CA TYR A 30 19.14 -39.64 11.10
C TYR A 30 17.89 -38.81 10.89
N LEU A 31 16.85 -38.97 11.71
CA LEU A 31 15.65 -38.14 11.68
C LEU A 31 15.96 -36.68 12.02
N GLY A 32 16.81 -36.43 13.03
CA GLY A 32 17.27 -35.09 13.35
C GLY A 32 18.07 -34.43 12.22
N LEU A 33 19.04 -35.16 11.65
CA LEU A 33 19.83 -34.69 10.50
C LEU A 33 18.95 -34.44 9.28
N LEU A 34 17.94 -35.29 9.04
CA LEU A 34 17.00 -35.16 7.94
C LEU A 34 16.15 -33.90 8.10
N MET A 35 15.64 -33.59 9.30
CA MET A 35 14.91 -32.33 9.56
C MET A 35 15.80 -31.09 9.36
N ILE A 36 17.08 -31.15 9.72
CA ILE A 36 18.04 -30.06 9.48
C ILE A 36 18.31 -29.90 7.99
N VAL A 37 18.55 -31.00 7.27
CA VAL A 37 18.79 -30.97 5.82
C VAL A 37 17.57 -30.50 5.05
N PHE A 38 16.37 -30.97 5.38
CA PHE A 38 15.12 -30.47 4.79
C PHE A 38 14.85 -29.01 5.16
N GLY A 39 15.17 -28.59 6.39
CA GLY A 39 15.05 -27.20 6.82
C GLY A 39 16.01 -26.27 6.07
N VAL A 40 17.28 -26.65 5.95
CA VAL A 40 18.31 -25.90 5.21
C VAL A 40 18.01 -25.92 3.71
N LEU A 41 17.60 -27.07 3.15
CA LEU A 41 17.19 -27.18 1.75
C LEU A 41 15.95 -26.32 1.47
N SER A 42 14.96 -26.34 2.36
CA SER A 42 13.78 -25.47 2.27
C SER A 42 14.17 -24.00 2.37
N MET A 43 15.11 -23.63 3.25
CA MET A 43 15.60 -22.25 3.39
C MET A 43 16.44 -21.79 2.20
N LEU A 44 17.19 -22.70 1.55
CA LEU A 44 17.94 -22.44 0.32
C LEU A 44 17.01 -22.37 -0.91
N LEU A 45 15.95 -23.17 -0.95
CA LEU A 45 14.93 -23.13 -2.01
C LEU A 45 13.95 -21.96 -1.82
N ALA A 46 13.70 -21.54 -0.58
CA ALA A 46 12.96 -20.32 -0.23
C ALA A 46 13.85 -19.07 -0.24
N GLY A 47 15.13 -19.20 -0.65
CA GLY A 47 16.09 -18.11 -0.81
C GLY A 47 15.75 -17.11 -1.91
N ASN A 48 14.60 -17.24 -2.55
CA ASN A 48 14.04 -16.19 -3.39
C ASN A 48 13.21 -15.29 -2.48
N CYS A 49 13.85 -14.28 -1.89
CA CYS A 49 13.13 -13.06 -1.56
C CYS A 49 12.37 -12.64 -2.82
N VAL A 50 11.05 -12.80 -2.77
CA VAL A 50 10.17 -12.47 -3.87
C VAL A 50 10.33 -10.98 -4.10
N ASN A 51 11.12 -10.61 -5.11
CA ASN A 51 11.07 -9.27 -5.69
C ASN A 51 9.59 -9.04 -6.01
N GLY A 52 9.01 -7.93 -5.56
CA GLY A 52 7.56 -7.64 -5.53
C GLY A 52 6.89 -7.64 -6.91
N GLN A 53 6.88 -8.80 -7.56
CA GLN A 53 6.26 -9.05 -8.83
C GLN A 53 4.80 -9.36 -8.53
N ILE A 54 3.94 -8.52 -9.06
CA ILE A 54 2.51 -8.71 -8.91
C ILE A 54 2.14 -9.90 -9.78
N ASP A 55 1.59 -10.94 -9.17
CA ASP A 55 1.41 -12.25 -9.79
C ASP A 55 0.71 -12.14 -11.16
N GLY A 56 1.40 -12.62 -12.20
CA GLY A 56 0.87 -12.67 -13.57
C GLY A 56 1.10 -11.43 -14.44
N TYR A 57 1.76 -10.38 -13.95
CA TYR A 57 2.02 -9.16 -14.73
C TYR A 57 3.53 -8.87 -14.90
N ILE A 58 3.88 -8.29 -16.05
CA ILE A 58 5.25 -7.99 -16.47
C ILE A 58 5.46 -6.47 -16.48
N ALA A 59 6.38 -5.99 -15.64
CA ALA A 59 6.81 -4.59 -15.62
C ALA A 59 7.40 -4.17 -16.97
N GLY A 60 7.05 -2.97 -17.44
CA GLY A 60 7.43 -2.45 -18.74
C GLY A 60 6.45 -2.80 -19.86
N GLU A 61 5.85 -3.99 -19.82
CA GLU A 61 4.84 -4.45 -20.78
C GLU A 61 3.44 -4.03 -20.33
N ASP A 62 2.93 -4.65 -19.25
CA ASP A 62 1.58 -4.39 -18.73
C ASP A 62 1.47 -3.00 -18.09
N TYR A 63 2.51 -2.58 -17.38
CA TYR A 63 2.53 -1.31 -16.67
C TYR A 63 3.91 -0.64 -16.67
N PRO A 64 3.97 0.70 -16.59
CA PRO A 64 5.23 1.41 -16.46
C PRO A 64 5.93 1.12 -15.11
N ALA A 65 7.24 0.97 -15.15
CA ALA A 65 8.08 0.73 -13.98
C ALA A 65 9.36 1.57 -14.05
N TYR A 66 9.20 2.89 -14.11
CA TYR A 66 10.30 3.83 -13.97
C TYR A 66 10.84 3.78 -12.53
N ASP A 67 12.16 3.90 -12.35
CA ASP A 67 12.78 3.98 -11.03
C ASP A 67 12.88 5.43 -10.51
N ALA A 68 12.74 6.41 -11.41
CA ALA A 68 12.77 7.83 -11.13
C ALA A 68 11.99 8.60 -12.20
N VAL A 69 11.60 9.84 -11.89
CA VAL A 69 10.96 10.73 -12.88
C VAL A 69 11.92 10.99 -14.04
N PRO A 70 11.57 10.65 -15.29
CA PRO A 70 12.40 10.92 -16.46
C PRO A 70 12.67 12.41 -16.66
N LYS A 71 13.83 12.76 -17.21
CA LYS A 71 14.16 14.13 -17.60
C LYS A 71 13.61 14.43 -18.99
N GLY A 72 13.19 15.68 -19.21
CA GLY A 72 12.80 16.14 -20.54
C GLY A 72 11.37 15.79 -20.98
N LEU A 73 10.48 15.52 -20.02
CA LEU A 73 9.04 15.33 -20.26
C LEU A 73 8.43 16.57 -20.91
N ALA A 74 7.49 16.37 -21.84
CA ALA A 74 6.83 17.46 -22.56
C ALA A 74 5.83 18.24 -21.68
N PHE A 75 5.32 17.61 -20.62
CA PHE A 75 4.36 18.22 -19.71
C PHE A 75 4.94 19.45 -19.01
N ASN A 76 4.15 20.53 -18.99
CA ASN A 76 4.45 21.72 -18.21
C ASN A 76 3.19 22.37 -17.61
N CYS A 77 3.36 23.05 -16.48
CA CYS A 77 2.31 23.78 -15.78
C CYS A 77 1.95 25.15 -16.39
N GLN A 78 2.59 25.59 -17.49
CA GLN A 78 2.33 26.91 -18.05
C GLN A 78 0.91 26.99 -18.64
N GLY A 79 0.15 28.02 -18.27
CA GLY A 79 -1.22 28.21 -18.73
C GLY A 79 -2.23 27.22 -18.14
N ARG A 80 -1.85 26.41 -17.14
CA ARG A 80 -2.72 25.46 -16.46
C ARG A 80 -3.15 26.00 -15.09
N GLN A 81 -4.35 25.61 -14.65
CA GLN A 81 -4.79 25.92 -13.29
C GLN A 81 -3.92 25.17 -12.26
N PRO A 82 -3.79 25.68 -11.03
CA PRO A 82 -3.21 24.93 -9.94
C PRO A 82 -3.91 23.57 -9.78
N GLY A 83 -3.16 22.50 -9.48
CA GLY A 83 -3.75 21.17 -9.33
C GLY A 83 -2.83 20.01 -9.69
N TYR A 84 -3.44 18.84 -9.88
CA TYR A 84 -2.76 17.58 -10.11
C TYR A 84 -3.00 17.09 -11.55
N TYR A 85 -1.94 16.62 -12.21
CA TYR A 85 -1.99 16.27 -13.62
C TYR A 85 -1.27 14.94 -13.87
N ALA A 86 -1.98 13.97 -14.43
CA ALA A 86 -1.39 12.72 -14.92
C ALA A 86 -0.47 12.99 -16.12
N ASP A 87 0.72 12.39 -16.15
CA ASP A 87 1.60 12.46 -17.32
C ASP A 87 1.33 11.28 -18.26
N THR A 88 0.68 11.54 -19.39
CA THR A 88 0.35 10.54 -20.41
C THR A 88 1.58 10.00 -21.15
N GLU A 89 2.68 10.76 -21.23
CA GLU A 89 3.94 10.36 -21.85
C GLU A 89 4.58 9.18 -21.09
N THR A 90 4.44 9.20 -19.77
CA THR A 90 4.98 8.14 -18.87
C THR A 90 3.97 7.03 -18.56
N ARG A 91 2.92 6.89 -19.38
CA ARG A 91 1.78 5.99 -19.10
C ARG A 91 1.20 6.22 -17.70
N CYS A 92 1.12 7.49 -17.28
CA CYS A 92 0.58 7.95 -16.01
C CYS A 92 1.31 7.45 -14.76
N GLN A 93 2.51 6.85 -14.85
CA GLN A 93 3.28 6.56 -13.64
C GLN A 93 3.80 7.84 -12.99
N VAL A 94 4.16 8.83 -13.81
CA VAL A 94 4.49 10.18 -13.34
C VAL A 94 3.21 11.01 -13.28
N TRP A 95 3.15 11.87 -12.27
CA TRP A 95 2.15 12.92 -12.17
C TRP A 95 2.80 14.21 -11.68
N HIS A 96 2.14 15.33 -11.96
CA HIS A 96 2.63 16.66 -11.69
C HIS A 96 1.70 17.42 -10.76
N TRP A 97 2.29 18.17 -9.83
CA TRP A 97 1.61 19.16 -9.03
C TRP A 97 1.99 20.56 -9.53
N CYS A 98 0.99 21.27 -10.05
CA CYS A 98 1.12 22.65 -10.49
C CYS A 98 0.67 23.62 -9.39
N LEU A 99 1.52 24.60 -9.10
CA LEU A 99 1.20 25.73 -8.23
C LEU A 99 0.67 26.93 -9.03
N HIS A 100 0.07 27.90 -8.31
CA HIS A 100 -0.41 29.16 -8.90
C HIS A 100 0.70 30.02 -9.52
N SER A 101 1.93 29.88 -9.05
CA SER A 101 3.11 30.53 -9.65
C SER A 101 3.55 29.90 -10.97
N GLY A 102 2.93 28.80 -11.41
CA GLY A 102 3.39 27.99 -12.54
C GLY A 102 4.57 27.07 -12.19
N HIS A 103 5.01 27.05 -10.93
CA HIS A 103 5.99 26.07 -10.45
C HIS A 103 5.40 24.65 -10.51
N GLN A 104 6.25 23.70 -10.90
CA GLN A 104 5.90 22.29 -11.11
C GLN A 104 6.72 21.41 -10.17
N TYR A 105 6.05 20.45 -9.54
CA TYR A 105 6.68 19.31 -8.90
C TYR A 105 6.23 18.04 -9.60
N SER A 106 7.14 17.08 -9.77
CA SER A 106 6.85 15.81 -10.42
C SER A 106 7.09 14.67 -9.44
N PHE A 107 6.20 13.70 -9.44
CA PHE A 107 6.24 12.56 -8.53
C PHE A 107 5.98 11.28 -9.32
N LEU A 108 6.41 10.16 -8.73
CA LEU A 108 6.28 8.84 -9.30
C LEU A 108 5.35 7.99 -8.44
N CYS A 109 4.37 7.33 -9.05
CA CYS A 109 3.57 6.31 -8.41
C CYS A 109 4.41 5.02 -8.19
N PRO A 110 4.18 4.28 -7.09
CA PRO A 110 4.83 2.99 -6.86
C PRO A 110 4.64 2.00 -8.01
N ASN A 111 5.58 1.07 -8.17
CA ASN A 111 5.50 0.02 -9.20
C ASN A 111 4.19 -0.76 -9.10
N GLY A 112 3.53 -0.93 -10.26
CA GLY A 112 2.19 -1.54 -10.37
C GLY A 112 1.05 -0.53 -10.26
N THR A 113 1.30 0.74 -9.97
CA THR A 113 0.25 1.76 -9.89
C THR A 113 0.52 2.92 -10.84
N VAL A 114 -0.54 3.60 -11.25
CA VAL A 114 -0.49 4.80 -12.09
C VAL A 114 -1.47 5.84 -11.54
N PHE A 115 -1.23 7.10 -11.85
CA PHE A 115 -2.04 8.20 -11.36
C PHE A 115 -3.42 8.21 -12.02
N ASN A 116 -4.44 8.00 -11.21
CA ASN A 116 -5.83 8.09 -11.61
C ASN A 116 -6.27 9.56 -11.55
N GLN A 117 -6.30 10.23 -12.71
CA GLN A 117 -6.67 11.64 -12.77
C GLN A 117 -8.03 11.91 -12.13
N ALA A 118 -9.03 11.02 -12.31
CA ALA A 118 -10.42 11.24 -11.85
C ALA A 118 -10.50 11.48 -10.33
N VAL A 119 -9.72 10.72 -9.56
CA VAL A 119 -9.73 10.72 -8.10
C VAL A 119 -8.45 11.30 -7.48
N ARG A 120 -7.48 11.68 -8.31
CA ARG A 120 -6.22 12.34 -7.93
C ARG A 120 -5.35 11.51 -6.97
N VAL A 121 -5.32 10.20 -7.17
CA VAL A 121 -4.50 9.24 -6.39
C VAL A 121 -3.84 8.21 -7.31
N CYS A 122 -2.74 7.61 -6.86
CA CYS A 122 -2.20 6.42 -7.53
C CYS A 122 -3.14 5.23 -7.28
N ASP A 123 -3.58 4.59 -8.34
CA ASP A 123 -4.44 3.41 -8.33
C ASP A 123 -3.77 2.31 -9.17
N TRP A 124 -4.28 1.09 -9.08
CA TRP A 124 -3.83 -0.02 -9.90
C TRP A 124 -3.93 0.36 -11.39
N TRP A 125 -2.87 0.12 -12.17
CA TRP A 125 -2.86 0.45 -13.61
C TRP A 125 -4.06 -0.10 -14.39
N SER A 126 -4.59 -1.26 -13.99
CA SER A 126 -5.74 -1.90 -14.62
C SER A 126 -7.07 -1.16 -14.37
N ASN A 127 -7.13 -0.32 -13.33
CA ASN A 127 -8.29 0.51 -13.00
C ASN A 127 -8.28 1.86 -13.73
N VAL A 128 -7.15 2.23 -14.36
CA VAL A 128 -6.94 3.59 -14.87
C VAL A 128 -6.83 3.59 -16.38
N ASN A 129 -7.74 4.30 -17.05
CA ASN A 129 -7.59 4.61 -18.47
C ASN A 129 -6.68 5.83 -18.66
N CYS A 130 -5.36 5.59 -18.64
CA CYS A 130 -4.36 6.66 -18.75
C CYS A 130 -4.55 7.54 -20.00
N ALA A 131 -4.87 6.95 -21.16
CA ALA A 131 -5.07 7.69 -22.41
C ALA A 131 -6.18 8.74 -22.35
N SER A 132 -7.16 8.56 -21.45
CA SER A 132 -8.26 9.51 -21.22
C SER A 132 -7.96 10.56 -20.14
N SER A 133 -6.80 10.49 -19.48
CA SER A 133 -6.53 11.29 -18.28
C SER A 133 -6.48 12.80 -18.56
N GLU A 134 -6.00 13.22 -19.73
CA GLU A 134 -6.01 14.64 -20.12
C GLU A 134 -7.42 15.25 -20.17
N GLN A 135 -8.43 14.46 -20.54
CA GLN A 135 -9.82 14.89 -20.61
C GLN A 135 -10.38 15.21 -19.21
N LEU A 136 -9.77 14.62 -18.17
CA LEU A 136 -10.19 14.74 -16.79
C LEU A 136 -9.48 15.87 -16.04
N TYR A 137 -8.53 16.59 -16.65
CA TYR A 137 -7.78 17.68 -16.00
C TYR A 137 -8.66 18.79 -15.42
N GLN A 138 -9.87 18.98 -15.96
CA GLN A 138 -10.85 19.96 -15.46
C GLN A 138 -11.33 19.64 -14.04
N ASN A 139 -11.15 18.41 -13.54
CA ASN A 139 -11.51 18.06 -12.17
C ASN A 139 -10.63 18.76 -11.12
N ASN A 140 -9.53 19.41 -11.53
CA ASN A 140 -8.74 20.26 -10.66
C ASN A 140 -9.51 21.50 -10.17
N ASP A 141 -10.54 21.94 -10.90
CA ASP A 141 -11.41 23.04 -10.47
C ASP A 141 -12.11 22.73 -9.14
N GLU A 142 -12.31 21.46 -8.82
CA GLU A 142 -12.92 21.03 -7.57
C GLU A 142 -12.03 21.25 -6.35
N LEU A 143 -10.70 21.28 -6.53
CA LEU A 143 -9.73 21.41 -5.43
C LEU A 143 -9.90 22.70 -4.62
N TYR A 144 -10.42 23.75 -5.26
CA TYR A 144 -10.53 25.09 -4.68
C TYR A 144 -11.97 25.47 -4.33
N ARG A 145 -12.92 24.55 -4.49
CA ARG A 145 -14.32 24.81 -4.13
C ARG A 145 -14.49 24.64 -2.62
N ILE A 146 -15.03 25.67 -1.97
CA ILE A 146 -15.51 25.58 -0.59
C ILE A 146 -16.75 24.66 -0.59
N PRO A 147 -16.79 23.56 0.19
CA PRO A 147 -17.97 22.70 0.26
C PRO A 147 -19.22 23.49 0.65
N GLU A 148 -20.36 23.17 0.05
CA GLU A 148 -21.63 23.89 0.28
C GLU A 148 -22.03 23.96 1.76
N ARG A 149 -21.74 22.91 2.55
CA ARG A 149 -21.97 22.95 4.01
C ARG A 149 -21.22 24.07 4.70
N ASN A 150 -19.98 24.34 4.28
CA ASN A 150 -19.17 25.41 4.85
C ASN A 150 -19.69 26.78 4.39
N GLN A 151 -20.25 26.88 3.17
CA GLN A 151 -20.88 28.10 2.68
C GLN A 151 -22.17 28.42 3.44
N GLN A 152 -23.03 27.42 3.67
CA GLN A 152 -24.27 27.57 4.45
C GLN A 152 -23.98 27.97 5.89
N GLN A 153 -22.97 27.38 6.52
CA GLN A 153 -22.52 27.76 7.87
C GLN A 153 -21.99 29.20 7.92
N GLN A 154 -21.20 29.63 6.93
CA GLN A 154 -20.73 31.02 6.84
C GLN A 154 -21.88 32.00 6.66
N GLN A 155 -22.85 31.69 5.80
CA GLN A 155 -24.04 32.52 5.59
C GLN A 155 -24.91 32.59 6.86
N GLN A 156 -25.10 31.47 7.55
CA GLN A 156 -25.85 31.44 8.82
C GLN A 156 -25.13 32.23 9.92
N GLN A 157 -23.79 32.15 10.02
CA GLN A 157 -23.00 32.94 10.95
C GLN A 157 -23.08 34.44 10.65
N GLN A 158 -23.04 34.83 9.37
CA GLN A 158 -23.21 36.23 8.95
C GLN A 158 -24.62 36.75 9.27
N GLN A 159 -25.66 35.93 9.04
CA GLN A 159 -27.04 36.30 9.39
C GLN A 159 -27.26 36.42 10.90
N GLN A 160 -26.67 35.54 11.71
CA GLN A 160 -26.74 35.65 13.17
C GLN A 160 -26.10 36.95 13.67
N GLN A 161 -24.91 37.30 13.17
CA GLN A 161 -24.24 38.56 13.53
C GLN A 161 -25.05 39.81 13.11
N GLN A 162 -25.81 39.73 12.02
CA GLN A 162 -26.68 40.82 11.57
C GLN A 162 -27.92 40.99 12.47
N ASN A 163 -28.36 39.92 13.15
CA ASN A 163 -29.54 39.91 14.01
C ASN A 163 -29.26 40.26 15.48
N ASP A 164 -27.98 40.31 15.88
CA ASP A 164 -27.52 40.66 17.23
C ASP A 164 -27.24 42.18 17.41
N VAL A 165 -27.64 43.02 16.44
CA VAL A 165 -27.49 44.50 16.44
C VAL A 165 -28.82 45.21 16.61
#